data_AF-A0A4Q1ZT92-F1
#
_entry.id   AF-A0A4Q1ZT92-F1
#
_cell.length_a   1.000
_cell.length_b   1.000
_cell.length_c   1.000
_cell.angle_alpha   90.00
_cell.angle_beta   90.00
_cell.angle_gamma   90.00
#
_symmetry.space_group_name_H-M   'P 1'
#
loop_
_entity.id
_entity.type
_entity.pdbx_description
1 polymer ?
#
loop_
_entity_poly.entity_id
_entity_poly.type
_entity_poly.pdbx_seq_one_letter_code
_entity_poly.pdbx_strand_id
1 'polypeptide(L)'
;MYRVIEVSQMLNVSKVTIYKKMSALKEEIRPFVVKEKNVTYLTEEAVALIREQLKQHGEQAQGENLSSDYLELKEKFEVLKGEVEEANSNLEFEKQGHLNNLLLMYDYLQTVKKNKEDRLKSLRNAVENIRLTLNDIDKQIELFDELNQQSS
;
A
#
# COMPACT_ATOMS: atom_id res chain seq x y z
N MET A 1 -5.53 -40.31 19.92
CA MET A 1 -6.53 -39.98 18.87
C MET A 1 -6.35 -38.53 18.48
N TYR A 2 -6.49 -38.24 17.18
CA TYR A 2 -6.24 -36.91 16.59
C TYR A 2 -7.47 -36.41 15.84
N ARG A 3 -7.73 -35.12 15.90
CA ARG A 3 -8.73 -34.45 15.07
C ARG A 3 -8.24 -34.40 13.62
N VAL A 4 -9.17 -34.35 12.67
CA VAL A 4 -8.84 -34.19 11.23
C VAL A 4 -7.92 -32.97 10.97
N ILE A 5 -8.05 -31.90 11.75
CA ILE A 5 -7.15 -30.73 11.64
C ILE A 5 -5.71 -31.06 12.04
N GLU A 6 -5.52 -31.85 13.10
CA GLU A 6 -4.20 -32.25 13.58
C GLU A 6 -3.55 -33.22 12.59
N VAL A 7 -4.32 -34.15 12.04
CA VAL A 7 -3.83 -35.08 11.00
C VAL A 7 -3.46 -34.33 9.71
N SER A 8 -4.25 -33.34 9.32
CA SER A 8 -3.97 -32.45 8.18
C SER A 8 -2.63 -31.72 8.34
N GLN A 9 -2.34 -31.24 9.55
CA GLN A 9 -1.06 -30.61 9.87
C GLN A 9 0.09 -31.63 9.91
N MET A 10 -0.11 -32.79 10.54
CA MET A 10 0.90 -33.86 10.64
C MET A 10 1.33 -34.43 9.29
N LEU A 11 0.39 -34.52 8.34
CA LEU A 11 0.63 -35.07 7.01
C LEU A 11 0.86 -34.00 5.95
N ASN A 12 0.87 -32.71 6.34
CA ASN A 12 1.02 -31.55 5.47
C ASN A 12 0.09 -31.57 4.24
N VAL A 13 -1.19 -31.89 4.45
CA VAL A 13 -2.21 -31.93 3.40
C VAL A 13 -3.49 -31.25 3.88
N SER A 14 -4.35 -30.82 2.96
CA SER A 14 -5.62 -30.18 3.33
C SER A 14 -6.56 -31.14 4.08
N LYS A 15 -7.45 -30.61 4.93
CA LYS A 15 -8.52 -31.40 5.57
C LYS A 15 -9.39 -32.13 4.55
N VAL A 16 -9.62 -31.51 3.38
CA VAL A 16 -10.38 -32.11 2.27
C VAL A 16 -9.67 -33.36 1.74
N THR A 17 -8.34 -33.30 1.61
CA THR A 17 -7.52 -34.45 1.21
C THR A 17 -7.66 -35.60 2.21
N ILE A 18 -7.64 -35.29 3.52
CA ILE A 18 -7.87 -36.29 4.57
C ILE A 18 -9.24 -36.96 4.40
N TYR A 19 -10.32 -36.19 4.27
CA TYR A 19 -11.67 -36.74 4.06
C TYR A 19 -11.79 -37.57 2.75
N LYS A 20 -11.14 -37.13 1.67
CA LYS A 20 -11.09 -37.90 0.41
C LYS A 20 -10.40 -39.25 0.59
N LYS A 21 -9.27 -39.29 1.30
CA LYS A 21 -8.53 -40.53 1.58
C LYS A 21 -9.30 -41.46 2.52
N MET A 22 -9.93 -40.91 3.56
CA MET A 22 -10.87 -41.67 4.40
C MET A 22 -12.02 -42.28 3.59
N SER A 23 -12.59 -41.51 2.66
CA SER A 23 -13.67 -41.99 1.78
C SER A 23 -13.19 -43.01 0.75
N ALA A 24 -11.90 -43.06 0.42
CA ALA A 24 -11.31 -44.05 -0.48
C ALA A 24 -11.06 -45.38 0.25
N LEU A 25 -10.58 -45.32 1.50
CA LEU A 25 -10.28 -46.48 2.35
C LEU A 25 -11.55 -47.14 2.94
N LYS A 26 -12.69 -46.43 2.95
CA LYS A 26 -14.03 -46.91 3.37
C LYS A 26 -14.00 -47.88 4.56
N GLU A 27 -14.15 -49.18 4.31
CA GLU A 27 -14.30 -50.21 5.34
C GLU A 27 -12.99 -50.48 6.10
N GLU A 28 -11.83 -50.26 5.48
CA GLU A 28 -10.53 -50.52 6.11
C GLU A 28 -10.21 -49.51 7.23
N ILE A 29 -10.61 -48.26 7.04
CA ILE A 29 -10.34 -47.19 8.01
C ILE A 29 -11.46 -47.03 9.05
N ARG A 30 -12.65 -47.59 8.78
CA ARG A 30 -13.86 -47.40 9.59
C ARG A 30 -13.69 -47.76 11.08
N PRO A 31 -13.01 -48.86 11.47
CA PRO A 31 -12.79 -49.20 12.89
C PRO A 31 -11.94 -48.18 13.64
N PHE A 32 -11.16 -47.38 12.91
CA PHE A 32 -10.16 -46.45 13.43
C PHE A 32 -10.64 -44.99 13.40
N VAL A 33 -11.92 -44.77 13.10
CA VAL A 33 -12.55 -43.45 13.00
C VAL A 33 -13.69 -43.36 13.99
N VAL A 34 -13.65 -42.34 14.86
CA VAL A 34 -14.70 -42.07 15.84
C VAL A 34 -15.29 -40.69 15.64
N LYS A 35 -16.62 -40.57 15.72
CA LYS A 35 -17.32 -39.30 15.65
C LYS A 35 -17.97 -39.00 17.00
N GLU A 36 -17.55 -37.91 17.64
CA GLU A 36 -18.13 -37.41 18.88
C GLU A 36 -18.51 -35.94 18.72
N LYS A 37 -19.75 -35.57 19.06
CA LYS A 37 -20.23 -34.18 19.04
C LYS A 37 -19.88 -33.41 17.75
N ASN A 38 -20.09 -34.03 16.58
CA ASN A 38 -19.76 -33.52 15.23
C ASN A 38 -18.26 -33.32 14.94
N VAL A 39 -17.36 -33.80 15.79
CA VAL A 39 -15.91 -33.81 15.54
C VAL A 39 -15.49 -35.23 15.16
N THR A 40 -14.70 -35.34 14.09
CA THR A 40 -14.15 -36.61 13.62
C THR A 40 -12.73 -36.78 14.17
N TYR A 41 -12.49 -37.92 14.81
CA TYR A 41 -11.23 -38.33 15.42
C TYR A 41 -10.69 -39.57 14.71
N LEU A 42 -9.37 -39.60 14.56
CA LEU A 42 -8.59 -40.64 13.89
C LEU A 42 -7.61 -41.25 14.90
N THR A 43 -7.51 -42.57 14.96
CA THR A 43 -6.44 -43.24 15.74
C THR A 43 -5.10 -43.18 15.00
N GLU A 44 -4.02 -43.60 15.64
CA GLU A 44 -2.70 -43.68 15.00
C GLU A 44 -2.71 -44.61 13.78
N GLU A 45 -3.47 -45.70 13.84
CA GLU A 45 -3.66 -46.66 12.75
C GLU A 45 -4.37 -46.03 11.56
N ALA A 46 -5.42 -45.23 11.79
CA ALA A 46 -6.06 -44.48 10.71
C ALA A 46 -5.10 -43.49 10.04
N VAL A 47 -4.25 -42.82 10.82
CA VAL A 47 -3.23 -41.91 10.29
C VAL A 47 -2.18 -42.67 9.49
N ALA A 48 -1.77 -43.86 9.93
CA ALA A 48 -0.84 -44.72 9.22
C ALA A 48 -1.39 -45.17 7.85
N LEU A 49 -2.64 -45.63 7.79
CA LEU A 49 -3.31 -46.01 6.55
C LEU A 49 -3.42 -44.85 5.56
N ILE A 50 -3.79 -43.66 6.04
CA ILE A 50 -3.86 -42.45 5.20
C ILE A 50 -2.45 -42.08 4.69
N ARG A 51 -1.44 -42.16 5.54
CA ARG A 51 -0.04 -41.87 5.17
C ARG A 51 0.47 -42.85 4.12
N GLU A 52 0.14 -44.14 4.26
CA GLU A 52 0.51 -45.17 3.29
C GLU A 52 -0.16 -44.94 1.94
N GLN A 53 -1.47 -44.64 1.93
CA GLN A 53 -2.18 -44.34 0.69
C GLN A 53 -1.66 -43.06 0.01
N LEU A 54 -1.17 -42.09 0.79
CA LEU A 54 -0.48 -40.90 0.26
C LEU A 54 0.87 -41.27 -0.37
N LYS A 55 1.63 -42.19 0.23
CA LYS A 55 2.89 -42.70 -0.33
C LYS A 55 2.69 -43.53 -1.59
N GLN A 56 1.70 -44.41 -1.64
CA GLN A 56 1.40 -45.22 -2.82
C GLN A 56 1.01 -44.35 -4.04
N HIS A 57 0.36 -43.20 -3.80
CA HIS A 57 0.11 -42.22 -4.86
C HIS A 57 1.33 -41.32 -5.13
N GLY A 58 2.23 -41.15 -4.15
CA GLY A 58 3.49 -40.42 -4.30
C GLY A 58 4.61 -41.22 -5.00
N GLU A 59 4.57 -42.55 -4.97
CA GLU A 59 5.54 -43.42 -5.66
C GLU A 59 5.19 -43.61 -7.15
N GLN A 60 3.93 -43.44 -7.53
CA GLN A 60 3.54 -43.25 -8.94
C GLN A 60 3.84 -41.83 -9.45
N ALA A 61 4.20 -40.90 -8.55
CA ALA A 61 4.56 -39.51 -8.88
C ALA A 61 6.08 -39.27 -8.99
N GLN A 62 6.94 -40.31 -8.86
CA GLN A 62 8.39 -40.18 -9.10
C GLN A 62 8.78 -40.25 -10.58
N GLY A 63 7.80 -40.07 -11.46
CA GLY A 63 7.99 -39.79 -12.89
C GLY A 63 7.00 -38.73 -13.35
N GLU A 64 6.80 -37.66 -12.58
CA GLU A 64 5.96 -36.53 -13.01
C GLU A 64 6.63 -35.79 -14.18
N ASN A 65 6.33 -36.25 -15.40
CA ASN A 65 5.97 -35.31 -16.45
C ASN A 65 4.88 -34.42 -15.85
N LEU A 66 5.25 -33.23 -15.39
CA LEU A 66 4.29 -32.20 -15.01
C LEU A 66 3.27 -32.11 -16.16
N SER A 67 1.98 -32.25 -15.84
CA SER A 67 0.91 -32.08 -16.81
C SER A 67 1.20 -30.84 -17.66
N SER A 68 1.08 -30.95 -18.98
CA SER A 68 1.28 -29.82 -19.92
C SER A 68 0.58 -28.55 -19.42
N ASP A 69 -0.62 -28.70 -18.86
CA ASP A 69 -1.43 -27.63 -18.29
C ASP A 69 -0.76 -26.91 -17.10
N TYR A 70 0.01 -27.64 -16.26
CA TYR A 70 0.74 -27.04 -15.14
C TYR A 70 1.96 -26.25 -15.62
N LEU A 71 2.67 -26.76 -16.63
CA LEU A 71 3.80 -26.03 -17.23
C LEU A 71 3.32 -24.73 -17.89
N GLU A 72 2.24 -24.81 -18.67
CA GLU A 72 1.64 -23.65 -19.33
C GLU A 72 1.13 -22.62 -18.31
N LEU A 73 0.50 -23.08 -17.23
CA LEU A 73 0.04 -22.20 -16.14
C LEU A 73 1.21 -21.53 -15.43
N LYS A 74 2.32 -22.26 -15.21
CA LYS A 74 3.54 -21.71 -14.59
C LYS A 74 4.19 -20.65 -15.47
N GLU A 75 4.29 -20.88 -16.78
CA GLU A 75 4.81 -19.88 -17.72
C GLU A 75 3.95 -18.62 -17.74
N LYS A 76 2.62 -18.77 -17.81
CA LYS A 76 1.69 -17.62 -17.73
C LYS A 76 1.85 -16.85 -16.42
N PHE A 77 2.05 -17.55 -15.30
CA PHE A 77 2.26 -16.92 -14.01
C PHE A 77 3.54 -16.10 -13.96
N GLU A 78 4.65 -16.61 -14.50
CA GLU A 78 5.92 -15.86 -14.56
C GLU A 78 5.83 -14.64 -15.47
N VAL A 79 5.12 -14.74 -16.60
CA VAL A 79 4.86 -13.58 -17.48
C VAL A 79 4.04 -12.52 -16.74
N LEU A 80 2.92 -12.91 -16.13
CA LEU A 80 2.08 -12.00 -15.34
C LEU A 80 2.85 -11.35 -14.18
N LYS A 81 3.74 -12.10 -13.54
CA LYS A 81 4.59 -11.57 -12.48
C LYS A 81 5.54 -10.49 -13.01
N GLY A 82 6.17 -10.73 -14.16
CA GLY A 82 7.00 -9.74 -14.84
C GLY A 82 6.21 -8.47 -15.22
N GLU A 83 5.02 -8.63 -15.78
CA GLU A 83 4.13 -7.51 -16.13
C GLU A 83 3.74 -6.68 -14.89
N VAL A 84 3.46 -7.33 -13.75
CA VAL A 84 3.15 -6.65 -12.48
C VAL A 84 4.37 -5.91 -11.93
N GLU A 85 5.56 -6.50 -12.01
CA GLU A 85 6.81 -5.85 -11.58
C GLU A 85 7.12 -4.62 -12.46
N GLU A 86 6.95 -4.73 -13.77
CA GLU A 86 7.13 -3.62 -14.71
C GLU A 86 6.10 -2.50 -14.47
N ALA A 87 4.82 -2.85 -14.35
CA ALA A 87 3.76 -1.88 -14.08
C ALA A 87 4.00 -1.12 -12.76
N ASN A 88 4.46 -1.82 -11.72
CA ASN A 88 4.82 -1.19 -10.45
C ASN A 88 6.02 -0.25 -10.59
N SER A 89 7.05 -0.65 -11.34
CA SER A 89 8.22 0.19 -11.59
C SER A 89 7.84 1.47 -12.33
N ASN A 90 7.03 1.36 -13.38
CA ASN A 90 6.54 2.50 -14.16
C ASN A 90 5.68 3.44 -13.30
N LEU A 91 4.79 2.89 -12.48
CA LEU A 91 3.96 3.67 -11.57
C LEU A 91 4.81 4.46 -10.56
N GLU A 92 5.87 3.85 -10.02
CA GLU A 92 6.75 4.52 -9.07
C GLU A 92 7.56 5.63 -9.72
N PHE A 93 8.05 5.39 -10.95
CA PHE A 93 8.73 6.40 -11.75
C PHE A 93 7.82 7.61 -12.04
N GLU A 94 6.58 7.38 -12.46
CA GLU A 94 5.61 8.44 -12.74
C GLU A 94 5.27 9.24 -11.48
N LYS A 95 5.02 8.57 -10.35
CA LYS A 95 4.78 9.23 -9.07
C LYS A 95 5.93 10.14 -8.67
N GLN A 96 7.16 9.66 -8.83
CA GLN A 96 8.34 10.44 -8.50
C GLN A 96 8.49 11.66 -9.44
N GLY A 97 8.22 11.48 -10.73
CA GLY A 97 8.15 12.58 -11.70
C GLY A 97 7.11 13.65 -11.34
N HIS A 98 5.90 13.22 -10.99
CA HIS A 98 4.84 14.13 -10.54
C HIS A 98 5.19 14.87 -9.25
N LEU A 99 5.77 14.17 -8.28
CA LEU A 99 6.20 14.77 -7.01
C LEU A 99 7.27 15.85 -7.24
N ASN A 100 8.27 15.57 -8.06
CA ASN A 100 9.33 16.53 -8.39
C ASN A 100 8.77 17.79 -9.06
N ASN A 101 7.84 17.62 -10.01
CA ASN A 101 7.18 18.76 -10.65
C ASN A 101 6.37 19.60 -9.66
N LEU A 102 5.68 18.95 -8.72
CA LEU A 102 4.91 19.64 -7.69
C LEU A 102 5.82 20.45 -6.74
N LEU A 103 6.98 19.89 -6.36
CA LEU A 103 7.97 20.58 -5.55
C LEU A 103 8.53 21.82 -6.26
N LEU A 104 8.90 21.69 -7.53
CA LEU A 104 9.37 22.84 -8.33
C LEU A 104 8.31 23.95 -8.42
N MET A 105 7.05 23.57 -8.63
CA MET A 105 5.95 24.53 -8.68
C MET A 105 5.73 25.21 -7.33
N TYR A 106 5.84 24.45 -6.23
CA TYR A 106 5.72 24.98 -4.88
C TYR A 106 6.83 26.00 -4.58
N ASP A 107 8.08 25.68 -4.90
CA ASP A 107 9.22 26.59 -4.69
C ASP A 107 9.10 27.87 -5.52
N TYR A 108 8.63 27.74 -6.77
CA TYR A 108 8.33 28.88 -7.62
C TYR A 108 7.26 29.79 -6.98
N LEU A 109 6.16 29.21 -6.51
CA LEU A 109 5.07 29.96 -5.88
C LEU A 109 5.52 30.65 -4.58
N GLN A 110 6.36 29.99 -3.78
CA GLN A 110 6.95 30.59 -2.58
C GLN A 110 7.82 31.80 -2.92
N THR A 111 8.63 31.69 -3.98
CA THR A 111 9.46 32.79 -4.46
C THR A 111 8.62 33.97 -4.93
N VAL A 112 7.57 33.71 -5.73
CA VAL A 112 6.65 34.76 -6.19
C VAL A 112 5.93 35.41 -5.01
N LYS A 113 5.48 34.63 -4.03
CA LYS A 113 4.82 35.12 -2.82
C LYS A 113 5.74 36.08 -2.06
N LYS A 114 6.98 35.66 -1.78
CA LYS A 114 7.97 36.48 -1.08
C LYS A 114 8.24 37.80 -1.81
N ASN A 115 8.43 37.75 -3.13
CA ASN A 115 8.64 38.95 -3.94
C ASN A 115 7.45 39.93 -3.85
N LYS A 116 6.21 39.41 -3.82
CA LYS A 116 5.01 40.24 -3.64
C LYS A 116 4.94 40.84 -2.24
N GLU A 117 5.31 40.09 -1.20
CA GLU A 117 5.36 40.58 0.18
C GLU A 117 6.40 41.70 0.35
N ASP A 118 7.59 41.54 -0.22
CA ASP A 118 8.64 42.55 -0.21
C ASP A 118 8.18 43.82 -0.93
N ARG A 119 7.55 43.68 -2.11
CA ARG A 119 7.01 44.81 -2.87
C ARG A 119 5.88 45.52 -2.13
N LEU A 120 5.00 44.78 -1.44
CA LEU A 120 3.95 45.35 -0.58
C LEU A 120 4.56 46.15 0.57
N LYS A 121 5.63 45.64 1.19
CA LYS A 121 6.34 46.34 2.26
C LYS A 121 6.96 47.65 1.77
N SER A 122 7.64 47.64 0.62
CA SER A 122 8.17 48.86 0.01
C SER A 122 7.07 49.87 -0.30
N LEU A 123 5.93 49.43 -0.82
CA LEU A 123 4.80 50.30 -1.14
C LEU A 123 4.22 50.95 0.14
N ARG A 124 4.06 50.18 1.22
CA ARG A 124 3.60 50.70 2.52
C ARG A 124 4.54 51.78 3.05
N ASN A 125 5.84 51.56 2.97
CA ASN A 125 6.83 52.56 3.41
C ASN A 125 6.74 53.84 2.57
N ALA A 126 6.58 53.72 1.25
CA ALA A 126 6.42 54.88 0.37
C ALA A 126 5.16 55.69 0.71
N VAL A 127 4.03 55.02 0.95
CA VAL A 127 2.78 55.65 1.38
C VAL A 127 2.95 56.39 2.70
N GLU A 128 3.62 55.77 3.68
CA GLU A 128 3.88 56.41 4.97
C GLU A 128 4.77 57.64 4.84
N ASN A 129 5.82 57.58 4.01
CA ASN A 129 6.68 58.74 3.76
C ASN A 129 5.89 59.89 3.11
N ILE A 130 5.05 59.59 2.11
CA ILE A 130 4.17 60.60 1.48
C ILE A 130 3.26 61.23 2.53
N ARG A 131 2.67 60.42 3.42
CA ARG A 131 1.80 60.92 4.51
C ARG A 131 2.54 61.89 5.43
N LEU A 132 3.78 61.56 5.82
CA LEU A 132 4.60 62.44 6.65
C LEU A 132 4.93 63.75 5.93
N THR A 133 5.32 63.69 4.66
CA THR A 133 5.60 64.89 3.85
C THR A 133 4.37 65.79 3.71
N LEU A 134 3.18 65.21 3.49
CA LEU A 134 1.94 65.99 3.42
C LEU A 134 1.66 66.72 4.74
N ASN A 135 1.80 66.03 5.88
CA ASN A 135 1.64 66.67 7.19
C ASN A 135 2.63 67.82 7.43
N ASP A 136 3.87 67.71 6.95
CA ASP A 136 4.86 68.77 7.07
C ASP A 136 4.52 69.96 6.17
N ILE A 137 3.99 69.72 4.97
CA ILE A 137 3.49 70.78 4.08
C ILE A 137 2.31 71.51 4.73
N ASP A 138 1.35 70.79 5.31
CA ASP A 138 0.19 71.39 5.97
C ASP A 138 0.61 72.35 7.10
N LYS A 139 1.59 71.94 7.93
CA LYS A 139 2.16 72.82 8.97
C LYS A 139 2.85 74.06 8.40
N GLN A 140 3.54 73.94 7.26
CA GLN A 140 4.18 75.09 6.63
C GLN A 140 3.16 76.09 6.08
N ILE A 141 2.02 75.59 5.55
CA ILE A 141 0.90 76.43 5.11
C ILE A 141 0.32 77.18 6.32
N GLU A 142 0.04 76.49 7.43
CA GLU A 142 -0.45 77.11 8.67
C GLU A 142 0.48 78.24 9.15
N LEU A 143 1.79 77.98 9.19
CA LEU A 143 2.78 78.98 9.61
C LEU A 143 2.81 80.20 8.66
N PHE A 144 2.68 79.98 7.35
CA PHE A 144 2.66 81.04 6.36
C PHE A 144 1.41 81.92 6.51
N ASP A 145 0.25 81.32 6.75
CA ASP A 145 -0.99 82.04 6.98
C ASP A 145 -0.93 82.89 8.27
N GLU A 146 -0.35 82.35 9.35
CA GLU A 146 -0.11 83.10 10.60
C GLU A 146 0.79 84.32 10.38
N LEU A 147 1.89 84.16 9.64
CA LEU A 147 2.83 85.26 9.34
C LEU A 147 2.17 86.37 8.50
N ASN A 148 1.31 86.01 7.54
CA ASN A 148 0.59 86.99 6.73
C ASN A 148 -0.46 87.77 7.53
N GLN A 149 -1.13 87.12 8.49
CA GLN A 149 -2.08 87.80 9.38
C GLN A 149 -1.41 88.78 10.34
N GLN A 150 -0.16 88.51 10.75
CA GLN A 150 0.62 89.44 11.58
C GLN A 150 1.20 90.64 10.82
N SER A 151 1.23 90.57 9.48
CA SER A 151 1.83 91.59 8.61
C SER A 151 0.81 92.58 8.00
N SER A 152 -0.48 92.41 8.32
CA SER A 152 -1.60 93.27 7.88
C SER A 152 -2.17 94.09 9.03
#